data_AF-A0A2K9EHI6-F1
#
_entry.id   AF-A0A2K9EHI6-F1
#
_cell.length_a   1.000
_cell.length_b   1.000
_cell.length_c   1.000
_cell.angle_alpha   90.00
_cell.angle_beta   90.00
_cell.angle_gamma   90.00
#
_symmetry.space_group_name_H-M   'P 1'
#
loop_
_entity.id
_entity.type
_entity.pdbx_description
1 polymer ?
#
loop_
_entity_poly.entity_id
_entity_poly.type
_entity_poly.pdbx_seq_one_letter_code
_entity_poly.pdbx_strand_id
1 'polypeptide(L)' 'MDKLSQEYMLNIMFNESIDREQLLLKKYDDIFDKIKDKEIKNMLKEFSKNSREHIDILKDKMIALNIKKT' A
#
# COMPACT_ATOMS: atom_id res chain seq x y z
N MET A 1 23.90 -9.05 9.98
CA MET A 1 22.80 -8.42 10.72
C MET A 1 22.25 -9.43 11.69
N ASP A 2 22.07 -9.04 12.94
CA ASP A 2 21.47 -9.93 13.95
C ASP A 2 19.97 -10.09 13.72
N LYS A 3 19.36 -11.08 14.37
CA LYS A 3 17.93 -11.39 14.21
C LYS A 3 17.03 -10.21 14.61
N LEU A 4 17.43 -9.48 15.66
CA LEU A 4 16.68 -8.33 16.17
C LEU A 4 16.63 -7.18 15.14
N SER A 5 17.76 -6.88 14.48
CA SER A 5 17.79 -5.87 13.41
C SER A 5 16.99 -6.30 12.19
N GLN A 6 16.94 -7.59 11.86
CA GLN A 6 16.10 -8.11 10.78
C GLN A 6 14.60 -7.94 11.07
N GLU A 7 14.16 -8.30 12.26
CA GLU A 7 12.76 -8.13 12.69
C GLU A 7 12.34 -6.65 12.73
N TYR A 8 13.24 -5.78 13.23
CA TYR A 8 13.01 -4.34 13.24
C TYR A 8 12.89 -3.75 11.83
N MET A 9 13.81 -4.10 10.93
CA MET A 9 13.73 -3.66 9.54
C MET A 9 12.47 -4.17 8.85
N LEU A 10 12.09 -5.43 9.06
CA LEU A 10 10.85 -5.97 8.49
C LEU A 10 9.64 -5.15 8.96
N ASN A 11 9.57 -4.82 10.24
CA ASN A 11 8.49 -4.02 10.79
C ASN A 11 8.41 -2.63 10.12
N ILE A 12 9.54 -1.93 9.97
CA ILE A 12 9.59 -0.64 9.26
C ILE A 12 9.11 -0.82 7.81
N MET A 13 9.65 -1.80 7.09
CA MET A 13 9.38 -1.95 5.66
C MET A 13 7.92 -2.29 5.36
N PHE A 14 7.28 -3.12 6.19
CA PHE A 14 5.85 -3.41 6.05
C PHE A 14 4.98 -2.17 6.30
N ASN A 15 5.25 -1.42 7.36
CA ASN A 15 4.51 -0.21 7.67
C ASN A 15 4.65 0.85 6.57
N GLU A 16 5.89 1.14 6.17
CA GLU A 16 6.19 2.08 5.09
C GLU A 16 5.52 1.67 3.76
N SER A 17 5.50 0.38 3.45
CA SER A 17 4.85 -0.12 2.23
C SER A 17 3.33 0.11 2.27
N ILE A 18 2.68 -0.18 3.40
CA ILE A 18 1.23 0.08 3.57
C ILE A 18 0.95 1.58 3.49
N ASP A 19 1.74 2.41 4.16
CA ASP A 19 1.53 3.87 4.18
C ASP A 19 1.68 4.48 2.79
N ARG A 20 2.62 3.95 1.98
CA ARG A 20 2.78 4.35 0.57
C ARG A 20 1.58 3.96 -0.28
N GLU A 21 1.05 2.74 -0.14
CA GLU A 21 -0.16 2.32 -0.87
C GLU A 21 -1.37 3.18 -0.45
N GLN A 22 -1.51 3.48 0.84
CA GLN A 22 -2.56 4.38 1.33
C GLN A 22 -2.43 5.81 0.80
N LEU A 23 -1.21 6.33 0.70
CA LEU A 23 -0.94 7.63 0.08
C LEU A 23 -1.27 7.62 -1.42
N LEU A 24 -0.96 6.52 -2.10
CA LEU A 24 -1.22 6.34 -3.52
C LEU A 24 -2.73 6.37 -3.82
N LEU A 25 -3.52 5.65 -3.01
CA LEU A 25 -4.99 5.70 -3.08
C LEU A 25 -5.54 7.13 -2.95
N LYS A 26 -5.07 7.88 -1.94
CA LYS A 26 -5.47 9.29 -1.77
C LYS A 26 -5.14 10.14 -2.98
N LYS A 27 -3.95 9.95 -3.56
CA LYS A 27 -3.53 10.68 -4.77
C LYS A 27 -4.39 10.31 -5.98
N TYR A 28 -4.75 9.04 -6.13
CA TYR A 28 -5.63 8.61 -7.22
C TYR A 28 -7.01 9.25 -7.10
N ASP A 29 -7.60 9.28 -5.91
CA ASP A 29 -8.88 9.95 -5.65
C ASP A 29 -8.79 11.45 -5.99
N ASP A 30 -7.75 12.15 -5.51
CA ASP A 30 -7.52 13.57 -5.80
C ASP A 30 -7.36 13.88 -7.30
N ILE A 31 -6.76 12.97 -8.05
CA ILE A 31 -6.52 13.11 -9.50
C ILE A 31 -7.79 12.76 -10.28
N PHE A 32 -8.52 11.72 -9.86
CA PHE A 32 -9.72 11.22 -10.54
C PHE A 32 -10.80 12.30 -10.68
N ASP A 33 -10.95 13.16 -9.67
CA ASP A 33 -11.91 14.26 -9.67
C ASP A 33 -11.53 15.40 -10.64
N LYS A 34 -10.23 15.54 -10.96
CA LYS A 34 -9.71 16.64 -11.79
C LYS A 34 -9.62 16.29 -13.27
N ILE A 35 -9.52 14.99 -13.59
CA ILE A 35 -9.37 14.53 -14.97
C ILE A 35 -10.75 14.41 -15.65
N LYS A 36 -10.82 14.75 -16.94
CA LYS A 36 -12.03 14.54 -17.78
C LYS A 36 -11.93 13.31 -18.67
N ASP A 37 -10.71 12.93 -19.03
CA ASP A 37 -10.43 11.80 -19.90
C ASP A 37 -10.92 10.48 -19.28
N LYS A 38 -11.72 9.73 -20.04
CA LYS A 38 -12.37 8.49 -19.57
C LYS A 38 -11.39 7.31 -19.48
N GLU A 39 -10.42 7.25 -20.39
CA GLU A 39 -9.43 6.17 -20.40
C GLU A 39 -8.51 6.29 -19.18
N ILE A 40 -8.02 7.49 -18.90
CA ILE A 40 -7.22 7.76 -17.71
C ILE A 40 -8.02 7.47 -16.43
N LYS A 41 -9.32 7.82 -16.39
CA LYS A 41 -10.19 7.47 -15.25
C LYS A 41 -10.31 5.95 -15.04
N ASN A 42 -10.41 5.18 -16.11
CA ASN A 42 -10.46 3.72 -16.00
C ASN A 42 -9.12 3.16 -15.50
N MET A 43 -8.00 3.65 -16.02
CA MET A 43 -6.67 3.27 -15.52
C MET A 43 -6.52 3.57 -14.02
N LEU A 44 -6.95 4.75 -13.57
CA LEU A 44 -6.91 5.10 -12.14
C LEU A 44 -7.76 4.16 -11.28
N LYS A 45 -8.93 3.71 -11.77
CA LYS A 45 -9.75 2.72 -11.06
C LYS A 45 -9.03 1.38 -10.92
N GLU A 46 -8.37 0.92 -11.98
CA GLU A 46 -7.57 -0.32 -11.95
C GLU A 46 -6.39 -0.20 -10.98
N PHE A 47 -5.67 0.93 -11.01
CA PHE A 47 -4.58 1.17 -10.08
C PHE A 47 -5.05 1.23 -8.62
N SER A 48 -6.18 1.90 -8.35
CA SER A 48 -6.79 1.91 -7.02
C SER A 48 -7.23 0.52 -6.56
N LYS A 49 -7.69 -0.35 -7.48
CA LYS A 49 -8.01 -1.74 -7.15
C LYS A 49 -6.74 -2.51 -6.77
N ASN A 50 -5.70 -2.45 -7.60
CA ASN A 50 -4.45 -3.18 -7.36
C ASN A 50 -3.78 -2.72 -6.04
N SER A 51 -3.76 -1.42 -5.76
CA SER A 51 -3.20 -0.87 -4.52
C SER A 51 -3.94 -1.38 -3.27
N ARG A 52 -5.26 -1.56 -3.33
CA ARG A 52 -6.03 -2.20 -2.24
C ARG A 52 -5.66 -3.68 -2.07
N GLU A 53 -5.52 -4.42 -3.17
CA GLU A 53 -5.08 -5.82 -3.14
C GLU A 53 -3.66 -5.94 -2.55
N HIS A 54 -2.75 -5.03 -2.86
CA HIS A 54 -1.42 -4.98 -2.25
C HIS A 54 -1.48 -4.77 -0.73
N ILE A 55 -2.33 -3.85 -0.26
CA ILE A 55 -2.53 -3.62 1.18
C ILE A 55 -3.02 -4.90 1.87
N ASP A 56 -3.98 -5.61 1.26
CA ASP A 56 -4.51 -6.85 1.82
C ASP A 56 -3.43 -7.93 1.89
N ILE A 57 -2.65 -8.12 0.82
CA ILE A 57 -1.51 -9.05 0.79
C ILE A 57 -0.46 -8.68 1.85
N LEU A 58 -0.15 -7.39 2.03
CA LEU A 58 0.81 -6.92 3.03
C LEU A 58 0.30 -7.21 4.45
N LYS A 59 -0.98 -6.95 4.73
CA LYS A 59 -1.60 -7.25 6.03
C LYS A 59 -1.58 -8.74 6.33
N ASP A 60 -1.93 -9.59 5.36
CA ASP A 60 -1.90 -11.04 5.53
C ASP A 60 -0.48 -11.53 5.87
N LYS A 61 0.53 -10.99 5.19
CA LYS A 61 1.94 -11.28 5.48
C LYS A 61 2.36 -10.76 6.85
N MET A 62 1.93 -9.57 7.25
CA MET A 62 2.19 -9.04 8.60
C MET A 62 1.62 -9.96 9.68
N ILE A 63 0.38 -10.45 9.51
CA ILE A 63 -0.24 -11.41 10.43
C ILE A 63 0.60 -12.69 10.50
N ALA A 64 0.96 -13.27 9.34
CA ALA A 64 1.77 -14.49 9.28
C ALA A 64 3.15 -14.35 9.94
N LEU A 65 3.72 -13.14 9.92
CA LEU A 65 5.02 -12.81 10.52
C LEU A 65 4.92 -12.20 11.92
N ASN A 66 3.71 -12.09 12.50
CA ASN A 66 3.43 -11.44 13.78
C ASN A 66 3.96 -9.99 13.87
N ILE A 67 3.92 -9.26 12.76
CA ILE A 67 4.28 -7.85 12.67
C ILE A 67 3.02 -7.02 12.93
N LYS A 68 3.12 -6.00 13.79
CA LYS A 68 2.01 -5.10 14.10
C LYS A 68 2.19 -3.77 13.38
N LYS A 69 1.08 -3.18 12.94
CA LYS A 69 1.09 -1.78 12.52
C LYS A 69 1.39 -0.93 13.75
N THR A 70 2.47 -0.16 13.67
CA THR A 70 2.93 0.78 14.71
C THR A 70 2.59 2.20 14.35
#